data_AF-A0A8J7ALS2-F1
#
_entry.id   AF-A0A8J7ALS2-F1
#
_cell.length_a   1.000
_cell.length_b   1.000
_cell.length_c   1.000
_cell.angle_alpha   90.00
_cell.angle_beta   90.00
_cell.angle_gamma   90.00
#
_symmetry.space_group_name_H-M   'P 1'
#
loop_
_entity.id
_entity.type
_entity.pdbx_description
1 polymer ?
#
loop_
_entity_poly.entity_id
_entity_poly.type
_entity_poly.pdbx_seq_one_letter_code
_entity_poly.pdbx_strand_id
1 'polypeptide(L)'
;MTTHLTKRLFVLSTILGIFLFLPRITLAAPVQLYANSGAIFAQAANPVKYSTSITEINLTPQQRQQLQAVRQRRNREINAVLNSSQRAQLAQKLRSGNNIYQALETLKLQSNQQDLVNAIVQFTNLKMKEISGI
;
A
#
# COMPACT_ATOMS: atom_id res chain seq x y z
N MET A 1 -50.65 -21.25 25.58
CA MET A 1 -49.28 -20.71 25.53
C MET A 1 -48.39 -21.63 24.69
N THR A 2 -48.44 -21.55 23.36
CA THR A 2 -47.71 -22.47 22.44
C THR A 2 -47.10 -21.76 21.23
N THR A 3 -47.25 -20.45 21.11
CA THR A 3 -46.86 -19.68 19.92
C THR A 3 -45.41 -19.21 19.92
N HIS A 4 -44.78 -19.07 21.09
CA HIS A 4 -43.38 -18.61 21.20
C HIS A 4 -42.36 -19.70 20.88
N LEU A 5 -42.69 -20.98 21.11
CA LEU A 5 -41.80 -22.11 20.86
C LEU A 5 -41.64 -22.36 19.35
N THR A 6 -42.73 -22.31 18.59
CA THR A 6 -42.72 -22.49 17.12
C THR A 6 -41.93 -21.39 16.42
N LYS A 7 -42.02 -20.14 16.89
CA LYS A 7 -41.20 -19.02 16.39
C LYS A 7 -39.71 -19.22 16.64
N ARG A 8 -39.31 -19.73 17.82
CA ARG A 8 -37.90 -20.01 18.14
C ARG A 8 -37.34 -21.15 17.29
N LEU A 9 -38.14 -22.20 17.08
CA LEU A 9 -37.77 -23.34 16.22
C LEU A 9 -37.60 -22.92 14.76
N PHE A 10 -38.46 -22.02 14.26
CA PHE A 10 -38.36 -21.49 12.91
C PHE A 10 -37.06 -20.70 12.69
N VAL A 11 -36.71 -19.80 13.62
CA VAL A 11 -35.46 -19.00 13.54
C VAL A 11 -34.21 -19.89 13.54
N LEU A 12 -34.17 -20.93 14.38
CA LEU A 12 -33.06 -21.88 14.41
C LEU A 12 -32.92 -22.64 13.08
N SER A 13 -34.04 -23.07 12.49
CA SER A 13 -34.04 -23.75 11.21
C SER A 13 -33.53 -22.86 10.06
N THR A 14 -33.85 -21.56 10.08
CA THR A 14 -33.37 -20.62 9.04
C THR A 14 -31.85 -20.43 9.12
N ILE A 15 -31.29 -20.29 10.32
CA ILE A 15 -29.84 -20.09 10.53
C ILE A 15 -29.05 -21.34 10.10
N LEU A 16 -29.55 -22.53 10.43
CA LEU A 16 -28.90 -23.79 10.06
C LEU A 16 -28.87 -23.99 8.53
N GLY A 17 -29.95 -23.60 7.84
CA GLY A 17 -30.00 -23.61 6.38
C GLY A 17 -28.93 -22.73 5.76
N ILE A 18 -28.76 -21.49 6.25
CA ILE A 18 -27.76 -20.56 5.70
C ILE A 18 -26.36 -21.17 5.76
N PHE A 19 -25.95 -21.79 6.88
CA PHE A 19 -24.64 -22.42 7.04
C PHE A 19 -24.37 -23.59 6.07
N LEU A 20 -25.41 -24.35 5.70
CA LEU A 20 -25.27 -25.50 4.79
C LEU A 20 -25.11 -25.08 3.32
N PHE A 21 -25.62 -23.91 2.95
CA PHE A 21 -25.60 -23.41 1.56
C PHE A 21 -24.45 -22.43 1.26
N LEU A 22 -23.51 -22.17 2.18
CA LEU A 22 -22.30 -21.44 1.81
C LEU A 22 -21.40 -22.31 0.90
N PRO A 23 -21.02 -21.83 -0.29
CA PRO A 23 -20.04 -22.52 -1.12
C PRO A 23 -18.71 -22.58 -0.36
N ARG A 24 -18.19 -23.80 -0.16
CA ARG A 24 -16.87 -24.01 0.42
C ARG A 24 -15.83 -23.45 -0.56
N ILE A 25 -15.20 -22.33 -0.18
CA ILE A 25 -14.13 -21.73 -0.96
C ILE A 25 -12.88 -22.60 -0.78
N THR A 26 -12.46 -23.29 -1.84
CA THR A 26 -11.19 -24.04 -1.85
C THR A 26 -10.05 -23.05 -2.07
N LEU A 27 -9.14 -22.95 -1.11
CA LEU A 27 -7.90 -22.18 -1.23
C LEU A 27 -6.95 -22.95 -2.16
N ALA A 28 -6.76 -22.48 -3.40
CA ALA A 28 -5.73 -23.02 -4.27
C ALA A 28 -4.34 -22.64 -3.72
N ALA A 29 -3.50 -23.64 -3.49
CA ALA A 29 -2.11 -23.43 -3.08
C ALA A 29 -1.34 -22.65 -4.17
N PRO A 30 -0.44 -21.73 -3.81
CA PRO A 30 0.32 -20.96 -4.78
C PRO A 30 1.30 -21.87 -5.54
N VAL A 31 1.25 -21.81 -6.88
CA VAL A 31 2.27 -22.39 -7.76
C VAL A 31 3.60 -21.67 -7.50
N GLN A 32 4.62 -22.42 -7.07
CA GLN A 32 5.97 -21.91 -6.91
C GLN A 32 6.64 -21.80 -8.29
N LEU A 33 6.56 -20.63 -8.91
CA LEU A 33 7.38 -20.32 -10.07
C LEU A 33 8.77 -19.91 -9.58
N TYR A 34 9.74 -20.82 -9.69
CA TYR A 34 11.15 -20.51 -9.50
C TYR A 34 11.64 -19.71 -10.71
N ALA A 35 11.37 -18.40 -10.71
CA ALA A 35 11.95 -17.47 -11.66
C ALA A 35 13.30 -17.01 -11.10
N ASN A 36 14.39 -17.53 -11.66
CA ASN A 36 15.73 -17.00 -11.45
C ASN A 36 15.81 -15.61 -12.11
N SER A 37 15.42 -14.56 -11.38
CA SER A 37 15.60 -13.17 -11.80
C SER A 37 17.05 -12.77 -11.56
N GLY A 38 17.90 -12.99 -12.55
CA GLY A 38 19.16 -12.27 -12.69
C GLY A 38 18.85 -10.79 -12.89
N ALA A 39 18.80 -10.03 -11.79
CA ALA A 39 18.67 -8.59 -11.83
C ALA A 39 20.00 -7.96 -12.24
N ILE A 40 20.10 -7.48 -13.48
CA ILE A 40 21.17 -6.56 -13.88
C ILE A 40 20.86 -5.20 -13.26
N PHE A 41 21.64 -4.83 -12.24
CA PHE A 41 21.58 -3.51 -11.64
C PHE A 41 22.32 -2.52 -12.56
N ALA A 42 21.57 -1.76 -13.36
CA ALA A 42 22.09 -0.55 -13.96
C ALA A 42 22.27 0.50 -12.86
N GLN A 43 23.49 0.66 -12.39
CA GLN A 43 23.88 1.77 -11.50
C GLN A 43 23.86 3.06 -12.31
N ALA A 44 22.69 3.70 -12.38
CA ALA A 44 22.59 5.07 -12.85
C ALA A 44 23.08 6.00 -11.73
N ALA A 45 24.31 6.49 -11.88
CA ALA A 45 24.87 7.55 -11.06
C ALA A 45 24.11 8.86 -11.29
N ASN A 46 23.00 9.03 -10.57
CA ASN A 46 22.41 10.32 -10.26
C ASN A 46 22.20 10.33 -8.74
N PRO A 47 22.54 11.41 -8.02
CA PRO A 47 22.21 11.52 -6.61
C PRO A 47 20.68 11.58 -6.48
N VAL A 48 20.03 10.42 -6.36
CA VAL A 48 18.60 10.35 -6.14
C VAL A 48 18.35 11.00 -4.79
N LYS A 49 17.77 12.21 -4.77
CA LYS A 49 17.44 12.95 -3.54
C LYS A 49 16.54 12.15 -2.58
N TYR A 50 15.94 11.06 -3.06
CA TYR A 50 14.89 10.33 -2.36
C TYR A 50 15.07 8.80 -2.26
N SER A 51 16.18 8.21 -2.71
CA SER A 51 16.29 6.74 -2.77
C SER A 51 16.88 6.13 -1.51
N THR A 52 16.01 5.63 -0.63
CA THR A 52 16.34 4.49 0.23
C THR A 52 15.41 3.36 -0.18
N SER A 53 15.89 2.48 -1.06
CA SER A 53 15.13 1.31 -1.48
C SER A 53 15.21 0.24 -0.38
N ILE A 54 14.14 0.09 0.39
CA ILE A 54 13.99 -1.04 1.32
C ILE A 54 13.61 -2.25 0.49
N THR A 55 14.50 -3.22 0.40
CA THR A 55 14.23 -4.50 -0.25
C THR A 55 13.16 -5.25 0.53
N GLU A 56 11.96 -5.34 -0.04
CA GLU A 56 10.78 -5.91 0.64
C GLU A 56 10.89 -7.41 0.96
N ILE A 57 11.97 -8.08 0.55
CA ILE A 57 12.11 -9.55 0.57
C ILE A 57 12.17 -10.12 2.00
N ASN A 58 12.65 -9.34 2.99
CA ASN A 58 12.85 -9.82 4.37
C ASN A 58 11.84 -9.29 5.40
N LEU A 59 10.76 -8.64 4.97
CA LEU A 59 9.79 -8.00 5.89
C LEU A 59 8.71 -8.97 6.37
N THR A 60 8.47 -8.99 7.68
CA THR A 60 7.32 -9.67 8.29
C THR A 60 5.99 -9.06 7.80
N PRO A 61 4.87 -9.81 7.83
CA PRO A 61 3.56 -9.27 7.47
C PRO A 61 3.19 -7.99 8.24
N GLN A 62 3.51 -7.94 9.53
CA GLN A 62 3.28 -6.76 10.38
C GLN A 62 4.10 -5.55 9.92
N GLN A 63 5.40 -5.72 9.65
CA GLN A 63 6.23 -4.64 9.12
C GLN A 63 5.72 -4.15 7.77
N ARG A 64 5.31 -5.05 6.87
CA ARG A 64 4.69 -4.66 5.59
C ARG A 64 3.46 -3.78 5.79
N GLN A 65 2.59 -4.16 6.72
CA GLN A 65 1.39 -3.37 7.03
C GLN A 65 1.74 -1.99 7.58
N GLN A 66 2.71 -1.90 8.49
CA GLN A 66 3.18 -0.63 9.04
C GLN A 66 3.82 0.26 7.95
N LEU A 67 4.65 -0.31 7.07
CA LEU A 67 5.22 0.43 5.94
C LEU A 67 4.13 0.94 4.99
N GLN A 68 3.09 0.15 4.72
CA GLN A 68 1.96 0.60 3.92
C GLN A 68 1.21 1.76 4.59
N ALA A 69 1.00 1.72 5.90
CA ALA A 69 0.41 2.82 6.64
C ALA A 69 1.26 4.11 6.52
N VAL A 70 2.59 3.99 6.65
CA VAL A 70 3.51 5.12 6.46
C VAL A 70 3.44 5.67 5.03
N ARG A 71 3.46 4.80 4.01
CA ARG A 71 3.32 5.19 2.59
C ARG A 71 1.99 5.92 2.33
N GLN A 72 0.88 5.43 2.89
CA GLN A 72 -0.43 6.08 2.76
C GLN A 72 -0.49 7.43 3.44
N ARG A 73 0.15 7.56 4.61
CA ARG A 73 0.28 8.85 5.31
C ARG A 73 1.06 9.86 4.46
N ARG A 74 2.24 9.47 3.97
CA ARG A 74 3.06 10.29 3.05
C ARG A 74 2.24 10.78 1.86
N ASN A 75 1.48 9.90 1.21
CA ASN A 75 0.68 10.26 0.04
C ASN A 75 -0.40 11.31 0.39
N ARG A 76 -1.02 11.22 1.57
CA ARG A 76 -1.99 12.22 2.05
C ARG A 76 -1.33 13.57 2.32
N GLU A 77 -0.19 13.58 3.01
CA GLU A 77 0.54 14.81 3.34
C GLU A 77 1.07 15.51 2.08
N ILE A 78 1.63 14.75 1.13
CA ILE A 78 2.06 15.29 -0.17
C ILE A 78 0.86 15.90 -0.89
N ASN A 79 -0.27 15.18 -0.99
CA ASN A 79 -1.46 15.72 -1.64
C ASN A 79 -1.90 17.04 -1.00
N ALA A 80 -1.84 17.19 0.33
CA ALA A 80 -2.19 18.43 1.01
C ALA A 80 -1.31 19.63 0.59
N VAL A 81 -0.03 19.40 0.27
CA VAL A 81 0.91 20.44 -0.20
C VAL A 81 0.66 20.84 -1.66
N LEU A 82 0.21 19.91 -2.49
CA LEU A 82 0.01 20.11 -3.92
C LEU A 82 -1.30 20.81 -4.25
N ASN A 83 -1.29 21.63 -5.30
CA ASN A 83 -2.49 22.18 -5.90
C ASN A 83 -3.20 21.18 -6.82
N SER A 84 -4.42 21.49 -7.26
CA SER A 84 -5.25 20.57 -8.06
C SER A 84 -4.58 20.09 -9.35
N SER A 85 -3.89 20.98 -10.07
CA SER A 85 -3.19 20.63 -11.31
C SER A 85 -2.02 19.68 -11.05
N GLN A 86 -1.20 19.98 -10.05
CA GLN A 86 -0.09 19.13 -9.61
C GLN A 86 -0.58 17.74 -9.17
N ARG A 87 -1.71 17.66 -8.44
CA ARG A 87 -2.32 16.38 -8.03
C ARG A 87 -2.76 15.54 -9.22
N ALA A 88 -3.36 16.17 -10.24
CA ALA A 88 -3.76 15.48 -11.46
C ALA A 88 -2.55 14.92 -12.21
N GLN A 89 -1.48 15.72 -12.35
CA GLN A 89 -0.23 15.30 -12.97
C GLN A 89 0.43 14.15 -12.19
N LEU A 90 0.47 14.24 -10.87
CA LEU A 90 0.99 13.18 -10.00
C LEU A 90 0.23 11.88 -10.21
N ALA A 91 -1.11 11.92 -10.17
CA ALA A 91 -1.97 10.76 -10.37
C ALA A 91 -1.78 10.14 -11.77
N GLN A 92 -1.60 10.97 -12.80
CA GLN A 92 -1.32 10.48 -14.15
C GLN A 92 0.01 9.70 -14.18
N LYS A 93 1.09 10.27 -13.64
CA LYS A 93 2.41 9.61 -13.63
C LYS A 93 2.41 8.30 -12.86
N LEU A 94 1.71 8.25 -11.72
CA LEU A 94 1.55 7.02 -10.94
C LEU A 94 0.80 5.95 -11.74
N ARG A 95 -0.25 6.30 -12.48
CA ARG A 95 -0.96 5.36 -13.37
C ARG A 95 -0.11 4.89 -14.55
N SER A 96 0.85 5.71 -15.00
CA SER A 96 1.84 5.35 -16.01
C SER A 96 2.99 4.48 -15.48
N GLY A 97 2.88 3.96 -14.24
CA GLY A 97 3.87 3.05 -13.65
C GLY A 97 5.08 3.74 -13.02
N ASN A 98 5.08 5.08 -12.91
CA ASN A 98 6.15 5.78 -12.20
C ASN A 98 5.97 5.55 -10.69
N ASN A 99 7.07 5.33 -9.97
CA ASN A 99 7.02 5.36 -8.52
C ASN A 99 6.80 6.80 -8.02
N ILE A 100 6.42 6.95 -6.75
CA ILE A 100 6.10 8.26 -6.18
C ILE A 100 7.26 9.27 -6.30
N TYR A 101 8.51 8.84 -6.15
CA TYR A 101 9.67 9.72 -6.19
C TYR A 101 9.92 10.23 -7.61
N GLN A 102 9.90 9.31 -8.59
CA GLN A 102 9.97 9.65 -10.01
C GLN A 102 8.84 10.59 -10.42
N ALA A 103 7.62 10.32 -9.95
CA ALA A 103 6.47 11.13 -10.29
C ALA A 103 6.62 12.56 -9.74
N LEU A 104 7.07 12.72 -8.49
CA LEU A 104 7.30 14.02 -7.85
C LEU A 104 8.37 14.86 -8.55
N GLU A 105 9.40 14.25 -9.12
CA GLU A 105 10.44 14.96 -9.89
C GLU A 105 9.88 15.62 -11.17
N THR A 106 8.78 15.10 -11.71
CA THR A 106 8.14 15.68 -12.91
C THR A 106 7.23 16.86 -12.61
N LEU A 107 6.91 17.11 -11.34
CA LEU A 107 6.04 18.20 -10.93
C LEU A 107 6.84 19.51 -10.86
N LYS A 108 6.27 20.57 -11.43
CA LYS A 108 6.77 21.94 -11.22
C LYS A 108 6.30 22.40 -9.84
N LEU A 109 7.15 22.24 -8.82
CA LEU A 109 6.90 22.67 -7.45
C LEU A 109 7.50 24.05 -7.20
N GLN A 110 6.80 24.88 -6.43
CA GLN A 110 7.39 26.10 -5.86
C GLN A 110 8.42 25.74 -4.78
N SER A 111 9.35 26.65 -4.46
CA SER A 111 10.43 26.39 -3.47
C SER A 111 9.87 25.89 -2.14
N ASN A 112 8.86 26.58 -1.60
CA ASN A 112 8.20 26.19 -0.35
C ASN A 112 7.53 24.81 -0.42
N GLN A 113 6.88 24.47 -1.55
CA GLN A 113 6.28 23.16 -1.75
C GLN A 113 7.35 22.07 -1.83
N GLN A 114 8.47 22.37 -2.49
CA GLN A 114 9.60 21.46 -2.62
C GLN A 114 10.21 21.13 -1.26
N ASP A 115 10.39 22.13 -0.40
CA ASP A 115 10.91 21.94 0.96
C ASP A 115 9.98 21.06 1.80
N LEU A 116 8.67 21.32 1.75
CA LEU A 116 7.67 20.53 2.47
C LEU A 116 7.60 19.08 1.95
N VAL A 117 7.56 18.88 0.63
CA VAL A 117 7.58 17.54 0.03
C VAL A 117 8.84 16.78 0.42
N ASN A 118 10.00 17.45 0.39
CA ASN A 118 11.27 16.85 0.77
C ASN A 118 11.28 16.45 2.26
N ALA A 119 10.77 17.31 3.15
CA ALA A 119 10.64 16.99 4.57
C ALA A 119 9.72 15.78 4.81
N ILE A 120 8.57 15.72 4.13
CA ILE A 120 7.63 14.59 4.21
C ILE A 120 8.32 13.29 3.74
N VAL A 121 9.06 13.35 2.63
CA VAL A 121 9.80 12.19 2.12
C VAL A 121 10.89 11.75 3.09
N GLN A 122 11.70 12.67 3.62
CA GLN A 122 12.76 12.34 4.57
C GLN A 122 12.20 11.71 5.84
N PHE A 123 11.15 12.30 6.41
CA PHE A 123 10.45 11.75 7.57
C PHE A 123 9.92 10.34 7.29
N THR A 124 9.32 10.14 6.11
CA THR A 124 8.83 8.83 5.68
C THR A 124 9.98 7.83 5.61
N ASN A 125 11.11 8.19 4.99
CA ASN A 125 12.26 7.31 4.86
C ASN A 125 12.82 6.91 6.23
N LEU A 126 12.92 7.85 7.18
CA LEU A 126 13.32 7.57 8.56
C LEU A 126 12.35 6.60 9.26
N LYS A 127 11.04 6.81 9.10
CA LYS A 127 10.02 5.91 9.66
C LYS A 127 10.06 4.51 9.05
N MET A 128 10.27 4.43 7.73
CA MET A 128 10.39 3.13 7.09
C MET A 128 11.65 2.39 7.55
N LYS A 129 12.76 3.12 7.72
CA LYS A 129 14.04 2.60 8.24
C LYS A 129 13.86 1.98 9.63
N GLU A 130 13.19 2.70 10.53
CA GLU A 130 12.83 2.25 11.88
C GLU A 130 12.02 0.94 11.85
N ILE A 131 11.01 0.85 10.99
CA ILE A 131 10.14 -0.33 10.87
C ILE A 131 10.90 -1.53 10.27
N SER A 132 11.72 -1.30 9.24
CA SER A 132 12.44 -2.37 8.56
C SER A 132 13.67 -2.88 9.31
N GLY A 133 14.17 -2.13 10.30
CA GLY A 133 15.36 -2.50 11.08
C GLY A 133 16.67 -2.45 10.27
N ILE A 134 16.73 -1.60 9.25
CA ILE A 134 17.90 -1.37 8.38
C ILE A 134 18.47 0.02 8.68
#